data_AF-A0A6J0Y5I9-F1
#
_entry.id   AF-A0A6J0Y5I9-F1
#
_cell.length_a   1.000
_cell.length_b   1.000
_cell.length_c   1.000
_cell.angle_alpha   90.00
_cell.angle_beta   90.00
_cell.angle_gamma   90.00
#
_symmetry.space_group_name_H-M   'P 1'
#
loop_
_entity.id
_entity.type
_entity.pdbx_description
1 polymer ?
#
loop_
_entity_poly.entity_id
_entity_poly.type
_entity_poly.pdbx_seq_one_letter_code
_entity_poly.pdbx_strand_id
1 'polypeptide(L)'
;MASQQPSVPCISRSPPEQPLQVKVVGLFKSSSFQIAKSAAESLKSNYPSKFEDPIIIPVQEFAWHQYLQEKKRELKNEVWEYSSYVMCFINDELLGDALDLQKWAHKVWDIVDFKPPALYEALTMDYSEKFLRDTKHNFVFLDISIDLYPIGRLIFELYSDTCPKTCKNFQILCTGKAGFSQSGIKLHYTGSIFHRVVRNGWVQGGGEFETLNTT
;
A
#
# COMPACT_ATOMS: atom_id res chain seq x y z
N MET A 1 33.67 59.98 -7.75
CA MET A 1 32.43 59.39 -8.28
C MET A 1 32.26 58.03 -7.64
N ALA A 2 31.40 57.93 -6.62
CA ALA A 2 31.12 56.69 -5.91
C ALA A 2 29.85 56.06 -6.50
N SER A 3 29.97 54.83 -6.97
CA SER A 3 28.90 54.02 -7.58
C SER A 3 27.96 53.46 -6.51
N GLN A 4 26.69 53.87 -6.52
CA GLN A 4 25.63 53.18 -5.78
C GLN A 4 25.04 52.08 -6.68
N GLN A 5 25.14 50.83 -6.23
CA GLN A 5 24.34 49.73 -6.79
C GLN A 5 22.90 49.82 -6.23
N PRO A 6 21.86 49.61 -7.05
CA PRO A 6 20.49 49.53 -6.54
C PRO A 6 20.28 48.21 -5.78
N SER A 7 19.68 48.34 -4.59
CA SER A 7 19.25 47.22 -3.76
C SER A 7 18.14 46.41 -4.45
N VAL A 8 18.30 45.09 -4.47
CA VAL A 8 17.29 44.15 -4.96
C VAL A 8 16.14 44.11 -3.94
N PRO A 9 14.86 44.25 -4.34
CA PRO A 9 13.75 44.16 -3.41
C PRO A 9 13.62 42.72 -2.91
N CYS A 10 13.57 42.53 -1.59
CA CYS A 10 13.13 41.29 -0.97
C CYS A 10 11.70 41.01 -1.45
N ILE A 11 11.54 39.99 -2.30
CA ILE A 11 10.23 39.44 -2.64
C ILE A 11 9.74 38.74 -1.37
N SER A 12 8.94 39.46 -0.58
CA SER A 12 8.09 38.86 0.44
C SER A 12 7.13 37.92 -0.29
N ARG A 13 7.43 36.62 -0.30
CA ARG A 13 6.49 35.61 -0.78
C ARG A 13 5.28 35.67 0.15
N SER A 14 4.19 36.28 -0.31
CA SER A 14 2.89 36.18 0.34
C SER A 14 2.58 34.70 0.58
N PRO A 15 2.00 34.33 1.73
CA PRO A 15 1.59 32.96 1.94
C PRO A 15 0.62 32.52 0.83
N PRO A 16 0.60 31.23 0.44
CA PRO A 16 -0.37 30.75 -0.55
C PRO A 16 -1.80 31.13 -0.12
N GLU A 17 -2.59 31.64 -1.07
CA GLU A 17 -3.95 32.17 -0.84
C GLU A 17 -4.96 31.10 -0.37
N GLN A 18 -4.63 29.82 -0.57
CA GLN A 18 -5.41 28.66 -0.11
C GLN A 18 -4.51 27.67 0.64
N PRO A 19 -5.05 26.97 1.67
CA PRO A 19 -4.33 25.91 2.35
C PRO A 19 -3.92 24.80 1.35
N LEU A 20 -2.73 24.25 1.53
CA LEU A 20 -2.22 23.16 0.71
C LEU A 20 -2.86 21.83 1.11
N GLN A 21 -3.23 21.03 0.12
CA GLN A 21 -3.71 19.68 0.33
C GLN A 21 -2.56 18.68 0.09
N VAL A 22 -2.13 18.01 1.16
CA VAL A 22 -1.20 16.87 1.04
C VAL A 22 -2.01 15.61 0.83
N LYS A 23 -1.61 14.78 -0.13
CA LYS A 23 -2.20 13.46 -0.37
C LYS A 23 -1.11 12.40 -0.43
N VAL A 24 -1.31 11.31 0.31
CA VAL A 24 -0.38 10.19 0.40
C VAL A 24 -1.13 8.92 -0.01
N VAL A 25 -0.67 8.26 -1.06
CA VAL A 25 -1.22 6.98 -1.52
C VAL A 25 -0.12 5.93 -1.49
N GLY A 26 -0.31 4.81 -0.82
CA GLY A 26 0.75 3.80 -0.76
C GLY A 26 0.41 2.51 -0.03
N LEU A 27 1.32 1.55 -0.11
CA LEU A 27 1.19 0.26 0.56
C LEU A 27 1.15 0.44 2.07
N PHE A 28 0.03 0.07 2.68
CA PHE A 28 -0.18 0.28 4.12
C PHE A 28 0.83 -0.46 5.01
N LYS A 29 1.42 -1.55 4.49
CA LYS A 29 2.47 -2.35 5.15
C LYS A 29 3.89 -1.85 4.91
N SER A 30 4.07 -0.76 4.17
CA SER A 30 5.39 -0.20 3.91
C SER A 30 5.75 0.86 4.94
N SER A 31 6.98 0.81 5.45
CA SER A 31 7.55 1.90 6.26
C SER A 31 7.56 3.23 5.51
N SER A 32 7.75 3.22 4.18
CA SER A 32 7.70 4.44 3.37
C SER A 32 6.34 5.14 3.43
N PHE A 33 5.26 4.36 3.50
CA PHE A 33 3.91 4.92 3.66
C PHE A 33 3.73 5.57 5.02
N GLN A 34 4.23 4.96 6.11
CA GLN A 34 4.17 5.58 7.44
C GLN A 34 5.05 6.82 7.56
N ILE A 35 6.21 6.84 6.91
CA ILE A 35 7.08 8.02 6.84
C ILE A 35 6.33 9.17 6.17
N ALA A 36 5.77 8.94 4.98
CA ALA A 36 5.02 9.95 4.24
C ALA A 36 3.78 10.42 5.01
N LYS A 37 3.01 9.50 5.60
CA LYS A 37 1.86 9.80 6.44
C LYS A 37 2.25 10.68 7.63
N SER A 38 3.31 10.32 8.35
CA SER A 38 3.78 11.10 9.49
C SER A 38 4.21 12.50 9.07
N ALA A 39 4.89 12.65 7.93
CA ALA A 39 5.28 13.95 7.41
C ALA A 39 4.06 14.82 7.06
N ALA A 40 3.05 14.24 6.40
CA ALA A 40 1.80 14.91 6.07
C ALA A 40 1.03 15.37 7.32
N GLU A 41 0.93 14.51 8.34
CA GLU A 41 0.29 14.83 9.62
C GLU A 41 1.08 15.91 10.39
N SER A 42 2.41 15.87 10.36
CA SER A 42 3.25 16.90 10.96
C SER A 42 3.07 18.26 10.28
N LEU A 43 2.93 18.33 8.96
CA LEU A 43 2.64 19.58 8.23
C LEU A 43 1.33 20.22 8.70
N LYS A 44 0.25 19.43 8.78
CA LYS A 44 -1.05 19.91 9.27
C LYS A 44 -1.00 20.33 10.74
N SER A 45 -0.35 19.55 11.60
CA SER A 45 -0.26 19.83 13.03
C SER A 45 0.52 21.11 13.34
N ASN A 46 1.66 21.34 12.66
CA ASN A 46 2.48 22.52 12.89
C ASN A 46 1.92 23.78 12.21
N TYR A 47 1.22 23.62 11.07
CA TYR A 47 0.70 24.74 10.29
C TYR A 47 -0.78 24.56 9.92
N PRO A 48 -1.69 24.56 10.90
CA PRO A 48 -3.10 24.16 10.72
C PRO A 48 -3.90 25.05 9.76
N SER A 49 -3.49 26.31 9.57
CA SER A 49 -4.10 27.26 8.63
C SER A 49 -3.46 27.24 7.23
N LYS A 50 -2.33 26.54 7.06
CA LYS A 50 -1.62 26.43 5.79
C LYS A 50 -1.85 25.11 5.09
N PHE A 51 -2.45 24.15 5.78
CA PHE A 51 -2.72 22.82 5.25
C PHE A 51 -4.16 22.42 5.52
N GLU A 52 -4.77 21.73 4.57
CA GLU A 52 -5.96 20.93 4.81
C GLU A 52 -5.61 19.62 5.52
N ASP A 53 -6.63 18.92 6.03
CA ASP A 53 -6.43 17.58 6.58
C ASP A 53 -5.86 16.65 5.50
N PRO A 54 -4.76 15.93 5.77
CA PRO A 54 -4.09 15.14 4.74
C PRO A 54 -4.98 13.99 4.25
N ILE A 55 -5.00 13.78 2.93
CA ILE A 55 -5.73 12.67 2.32
C ILE A 55 -4.81 11.45 2.33
N ILE A 56 -5.06 10.51 3.24
CA ILE A 56 -4.28 9.29 3.41
C ILE A 56 -5.03 8.11 2.80
N ILE A 57 -4.50 7.54 1.72
CA ILE A 57 -5.10 6.43 0.99
C ILE A 57 -4.20 5.18 1.15
N PRO A 58 -4.46 4.34 2.17
CA PRO A 58 -3.80 3.05 2.29
C PRO A 58 -4.29 2.10 1.20
N VAL A 59 -3.38 1.43 0.51
CA VAL A 59 -3.72 0.42 -0.50
C VAL A 59 -3.02 -0.91 -0.25
N GLN A 60 -3.66 -2.00 -0.66
CA GLN A 60 -3.06 -3.34 -0.69
C GLN A 60 -2.14 -3.51 -1.90
N GLU A 61 -1.27 -4.53 -1.91
CA GLU A 61 -0.31 -4.78 -2.99
C GLU A 61 -0.93 -4.85 -4.38
N PHE A 62 -2.07 -5.54 -4.51
CA PHE A 62 -2.78 -5.65 -5.78
C PHE A 62 -3.35 -4.31 -6.25
N ALA A 63 -4.02 -3.59 -5.34
CA ALA A 63 -4.59 -2.27 -5.62
C ALA A 63 -3.50 -1.24 -5.94
N TRP A 64 -2.33 -1.33 -5.31
CA TRP A 64 -1.18 -0.49 -5.62
C TRP A 64 -0.66 -0.71 -7.03
N HIS A 65 -0.57 -1.97 -7.47
CA HIS A 65 -0.16 -2.28 -8.84
C HIS A 65 -1.11 -1.66 -9.87
N GLN A 66 -2.43 -1.80 -9.66
CA GLN A 66 -3.45 -1.18 -10.51
C GLN A 66 -3.35 0.36 -10.49
N TYR A 67 -3.26 0.94 -9.30
CA TYR A 67 -3.09 2.38 -9.10
C TYR A 67 -1.87 2.92 -9.86
N LEU A 68 -0.72 2.25 -9.76
CA LEU A 68 0.50 2.64 -10.49
C LEU A 68 0.32 2.57 -12.00
N GLN A 69 -0.35 1.54 -12.53
CA GLN A 69 -0.63 1.43 -13.96
C GLN A 69 -1.51 2.58 -14.45
N GLU A 70 -2.55 2.94 -13.69
CA GLU A 70 -3.43 4.06 -14.00
C GLU A 70 -2.67 5.40 -13.94
N LYS A 71 -1.87 5.63 -12.89
CA LYS A 71 -1.06 6.84 -12.75
C LYS A 71 0.02 6.99 -13.82
N LYS A 72 0.63 5.89 -14.27
CA LYS A 72 1.57 5.90 -15.40
C LYS A 72 0.92 6.38 -16.69
N ARG A 73 -0.36 6.03 -16.92
CA ARG A 73 -1.13 6.49 -18.09
C ARG A 73 -1.49 7.98 -17.99
N GLU A 74 -1.83 8.46 -16.79
CA GLU A 74 -2.18 9.86 -16.55
C GLU A 74 -0.98 10.81 -16.69
N LEU A 75 0.17 10.43 -16.13
CA LEU A 75 1.36 11.28 -16.01
C LEU A 75 2.33 11.22 -17.22
N LYS A 76 1.84 10.78 -18.38
CA LYS A 76 2.48 10.83 -19.72
C LYS A 76 4.03 10.87 -19.71
N ASN A 77 4.66 9.74 -19.42
CA ASN A 77 6.11 9.49 -19.53
C ASN A 77 7.05 9.97 -18.40
N GLU A 78 6.57 10.59 -17.32
CA GLU A 78 7.46 11.00 -16.21
C GLU A 78 7.74 9.87 -15.19
N VAL A 79 7.00 8.76 -15.25
CA VAL A 79 6.86 7.80 -14.12
C VAL A 79 7.29 6.36 -14.49
N TRP A 80 8.02 6.15 -15.59
CA TRP A 80 8.32 4.81 -16.11
C TRP A 80 9.00 3.90 -15.06
N GLU A 81 9.82 4.45 -14.17
CA GLU A 81 10.57 3.73 -13.13
C GLU A 81 10.17 4.09 -11.69
N TYR A 82 8.89 4.34 -11.42
CA TYR A 82 8.47 4.52 -10.02
C TYR A 82 8.63 3.21 -9.22
N SER A 83 9.66 3.17 -8.36
CA SER A 83 10.07 1.99 -7.59
C SER A 83 9.65 2.05 -6.12
N SER A 84 9.13 3.18 -5.66
CA SER A 84 8.67 3.35 -4.28
C SER A 84 7.29 2.74 -4.06
N TYR A 85 6.97 2.45 -2.80
CA TYR A 85 5.68 1.89 -2.35
C TYR A 85 4.67 2.96 -1.91
N VAL A 86 5.00 4.23 -2.11
CA VAL A 86 4.15 5.38 -1.75
C VAL A 86 4.35 6.50 -2.74
N MET A 87 3.28 7.21 -3.10
CA MET A 87 3.28 8.45 -3.88
C MET A 87 2.66 9.58 -3.05
N CYS A 88 3.35 10.71 -3.05
CA CYS A 88 2.98 11.93 -2.34
C CYS A 88 2.61 13.01 -3.37
N PHE A 89 1.53 13.74 -3.09
CA PHE A 89 1.03 14.82 -3.93
C PHE A 89 0.78 16.07 -3.10
N ILE A 90 1.01 17.24 -3.71
CA ILE A 90 0.64 18.55 -3.17
C ILE A 90 -0.34 19.19 -4.15
N ASN A 91 -1.56 19.47 -3.71
CA ASN A 91 -2.64 19.99 -4.58
C ASN A 91 -2.81 19.18 -5.88
N ASP A 92 -2.80 17.84 -5.74
CA ASP A 92 -2.87 16.84 -6.82
C ASP A 92 -1.68 16.80 -7.81
N GLU A 93 -0.67 17.65 -7.64
CA GLU A 93 0.59 17.54 -8.38
C GLU A 93 1.53 16.53 -7.71
N LEU A 94 2.14 15.64 -8.50
CA LEU A 94 3.05 14.62 -7.99
C LEU A 94 4.30 15.29 -7.41
N LEU A 95 4.53 15.09 -6.11
CA LEU A 95 5.74 15.54 -5.44
C LEU A 95 6.87 14.50 -5.55
N GLY A 96 6.53 13.22 -5.46
CA GLY A 96 7.49 12.11 -5.42
C GLY A 96 7.14 11.10 -4.33
N ASP A 97 8.15 10.52 -3.69
CA ASP A 97 7.98 9.52 -2.65
C ASP A 97 8.01 10.09 -1.22
N ALA A 98 8.20 9.21 -0.22
CA ALA A 98 8.31 9.61 1.18
C ALA A 98 9.50 10.55 1.46
N LEU A 99 10.65 10.27 0.85
CA LEU A 99 11.87 11.05 1.02
C LEU A 99 11.72 12.42 0.36
N ASP A 100 11.11 12.47 -0.82
CA ASP A 100 10.83 13.74 -1.49
C ASP A 100 9.88 14.62 -0.67
N LEU A 101 8.85 14.01 -0.05
CA LEU A 101 7.97 14.72 0.88
C LEU A 101 8.71 15.25 2.11
N GLN A 102 9.58 14.46 2.72
CA GLN A 102 10.38 14.92 3.87
C GLN A 102 11.33 16.06 3.48
N LYS A 103 12.02 15.95 2.34
CA LYS A 103 12.91 17.01 1.83
C LYS A 103 12.15 18.30 1.57
N TRP A 104 10.97 18.20 0.96
CA TRP A 104 10.11 19.35 0.72
C TRP A 104 9.62 19.98 2.02
N ALA A 105 9.14 19.17 2.97
CA ALA A 105 8.69 19.63 4.28
C ALA A 105 9.81 20.35 5.06
N HIS A 106 11.03 19.81 5.05
CA HIS A 106 12.18 20.47 5.66
C HIS A 106 12.53 21.79 4.95
N LYS A 107 12.66 21.77 3.62
CA LYS A 107 13.12 22.94 2.86
C LYS A 107 12.13 24.11 2.88
N VAL A 108 10.83 23.82 2.84
CA VAL A 108 9.79 24.84 2.67
C VAL A 108 9.15 25.24 4.00
N TRP A 109 9.08 24.30 4.95
CA TRP A 109 8.34 24.46 6.20
C TRP A 109 9.19 24.24 7.45
N ASP A 110 10.49 24.03 7.31
CA ASP A 110 11.43 23.79 8.42
C ASP A 110 10.99 22.62 9.34
N ILE A 111 10.24 21.66 8.80
CA ILE A 111 9.82 20.46 9.53
C ILE A 111 10.92 19.41 9.41
N VAL A 112 11.43 18.98 10.56
CA VAL A 112 12.41 17.90 10.64
C VAL A 112 11.80 16.71 11.37
N ASP A 113 11.87 15.53 10.73
CA ASP A 113 11.44 14.28 11.35
C ASP A 113 12.66 13.55 11.95
N PHE A 114 12.69 13.47 13.27
CA PHE A 114 13.77 12.80 14.03
C PHE A 114 13.42 11.37 14.44
N LYS A 115 12.29 10.82 13.96
CA LYS A 115 11.88 9.46 14.32
C LYS A 115 12.88 8.44 13.78
N PRO A 116 13.39 7.51 14.62
CA PRO A 116 14.29 6.47 14.17
C PRO A 116 13.55 5.44 13.29
N PRO A 117 14.25 4.71 12.40
CA PRO A 117 13.64 3.67 11.56
C PRO A 117 12.79 2.65 12.32
N ALA A 118 13.28 2.19 13.49
CA ALA A 118 12.55 1.25 14.36
C ALA A 118 11.18 1.78 14.82
N LEU A 119 11.04 3.10 14.98
CA LEU A 119 9.74 3.68 15.33
C LEU A 119 8.77 3.63 14.15
N TYR A 120 9.23 3.86 12.92
CA TYR A 120 8.37 3.69 11.74
C TYR A 120 7.97 2.24 11.51
N GLU A 121 8.86 1.30 11.77
CA GLU A 121 8.53 -0.13 11.71
C GLU A 121 7.42 -0.46 12.71
N ALA A 122 7.54 -0.01 13.96
CA ALA A 122 6.51 -0.20 14.98
C ALA A 122 5.18 0.46 14.60
N LEU A 123 5.20 1.70 14.09
CA LEU A 123 4.01 2.39 13.59
C LEU A 123 3.39 1.67 12.39
N THR A 124 4.21 1.10 11.51
CA THR A 124 3.74 0.33 10.34
C THR A 124 3.03 -0.93 10.78
N MET A 125 3.58 -1.64 11.76
CA MET A 125 2.96 -2.83 12.33
C MET A 125 1.62 -2.48 12.99
N ASP A 126 1.59 -1.50 13.89
CA ASP A 126 0.37 -1.08 14.58
C ASP A 126 -0.71 -0.61 13.60
N TYR A 127 -0.34 0.23 12.62
CA TYR A 127 -1.24 0.69 11.58
C TYR A 127 -1.79 -0.47 10.74
N SER A 128 -0.93 -1.42 10.35
CA SER A 128 -1.34 -2.58 9.57
C SER A 128 -2.33 -3.46 10.32
N GLU A 129 -2.06 -3.74 11.59
CA GLU A 129 -2.98 -4.51 12.40
C GLU A 129 -4.30 -3.77 12.62
N LYS A 130 -4.26 -2.48 12.91
CA LYS A 130 -5.45 -1.65 13.08
C LYS A 130 -6.28 -1.61 11.80
N PHE A 131 -5.65 -1.36 10.65
CA PHE A 131 -6.30 -1.35 9.35
C PHE A 131 -7.03 -2.66 9.07
N LEU A 132 -6.37 -3.81 9.31
CA LEU A 132 -6.99 -5.12 9.14
C LEU A 132 -8.16 -5.34 10.12
N ARG A 133 -8.01 -4.94 11.39
CA ARG A 133 -9.10 -5.02 12.39
C ARG A 133 -10.31 -4.18 12.00
N ASP A 134 -10.08 -2.97 11.51
CA ASP A 134 -11.12 -1.99 11.19
C ASP A 134 -11.96 -2.39 9.97
N THR A 135 -11.45 -3.25 9.07
CA THR A 135 -12.26 -3.82 7.97
C THR A 135 -13.45 -4.63 8.46
N LYS A 136 -13.40 -5.16 9.70
CA LYS A 136 -14.38 -6.10 10.28
C LYS A 136 -14.57 -7.38 9.45
N HIS A 137 -13.68 -7.64 8.50
CA HIS A 137 -13.69 -8.83 7.68
C HIS A 137 -12.81 -9.93 8.28
N ASN A 138 -13.09 -11.17 7.87
CA ASN A 138 -12.24 -12.30 8.25
C ASN A 138 -11.10 -12.41 7.25
N PHE A 139 -9.93 -12.81 7.74
CA PHE A 139 -8.77 -13.03 6.89
C PHE A 139 -8.36 -14.50 6.95
N VAL A 140 -7.95 -15.01 5.81
CA VAL A 140 -7.26 -16.30 5.69
C VAL A 140 -6.00 -16.12 4.86
N PHE A 141 -5.11 -17.10 4.90
CA PHE A 141 -3.88 -17.03 4.12
C PHE A 141 -3.55 -18.37 3.48
N LEU A 142 -2.76 -18.31 2.41
CA LEU A 142 -2.11 -19.44 1.78
C LEU A 142 -0.62 -19.15 1.69
N ASP A 143 0.20 -20.06 2.20
CA ASP A 143 1.65 -20.03 1.97
C ASP A 143 1.93 -20.66 0.62
N ILE A 144 2.59 -19.90 -0.26
CA ILE A 144 2.84 -20.28 -1.64
C ILE A 144 4.29 -20.68 -1.81
N SER A 145 4.51 -21.79 -2.51
CA SER A 145 5.83 -22.24 -2.96
C SER A 145 5.83 -22.41 -4.47
N ILE A 146 6.95 -22.12 -5.10
CA ILE A 146 7.25 -22.56 -6.46
C ILE A 146 8.19 -23.76 -6.32
N ASP A 147 7.76 -24.91 -6.84
CA ASP A 147 8.36 -26.21 -6.53
C ASP A 147 8.41 -26.43 -5.01
N LEU A 148 9.61 -26.49 -4.43
CA LEU A 148 9.85 -26.64 -2.99
C LEU A 148 10.37 -25.36 -2.33
N TYR A 149 10.36 -24.24 -3.05
CA TYR A 149 10.87 -22.95 -2.58
C TYR A 149 9.71 -22.05 -2.14
N PRO A 150 9.57 -21.75 -0.83
CA PRO A 150 8.58 -20.80 -0.36
C PRO A 150 8.84 -19.41 -0.95
N ILE A 151 7.82 -18.83 -1.60
CA ILE A 151 7.92 -17.50 -2.23
C ILE A 151 7.17 -16.41 -1.47
N GLY A 152 6.30 -16.79 -0.53
CA GLY A 152 5.59 -15.84 0.31
C GLY A 152 4.19 -16.29 0.70
N ARG A 153 3.48 -15.38 1.36
CA ARG A 153 2.13 -15.61 1.89
C ARG A 153 1.13 -14.71 1.18
N LEU A 154 0.11 -15.33 0.59
CA LEU A 154 -1.05 -14.62 0.05
C LEU A 154 -2.13 -14.52 1.12
N ILE A 155 -2.53 -13.29 1.47
CA ILE A 155 -3.57 -13.02 2.46
C ILE A 155 -4.85 -12.62 1.72
N PHE A 156 -5.96 -13.24 2.10
CA PHE A 156 -7.28 -13.00 1.52
C PHE A 156 -8.18 -12.35 2.57
N GLU A 157 -8.77 -11.22 2.20
CA GLU A 157 -9.88 -10.61 2.91
C GLU A 157 -11.20 -11.24 2.45
N LEU A 158 -12.01 -11.71 3.39
CA LEU A 158 -13.28 -12.37 3.13
C LEU A 158 -14.45 -11.42 3.36
N TYR A 159 -15.09 -11.02 2.27
CA TYR A 159 -16.33 -10.23 2.25
C TYR A 159 -17.55 -11.07 2.66
N SER A 160 -17.54 -11.54 3.92
CA SER A 160 -18.58 -12.39 4.49
C SER A 160 -19.93 -11.69 4.64
N ASP A 161 -19.93 -10.36 4.68
CA ASP A 161 -21.12 -9.51 4.65
C ASP A 161 -21.86 -9.64 3.30
N THR A 162 -21.12 -9.77 2.21
CA THR A 162 -21.64 -9.89 0.85
C THR A 162 -21.87 -11.35 0.45
N CYS A 163 -20.92 -12.24 0.75
CA CYS A 163 -20.89 -13.63 0.28
C CYS A 163 -20.68 -14.64 1.43
N PRO A 164 -21.59 -14.72 2.43
CA PRO A 164 -21.35 -15.44 3.68
C PRO A 164 -21.09 -16.94 3.48
N LYS A 165 -21.86 -17.60 2.59
CA LYS A 165 -21.73 -19.05 2.33
C LYS A 165 -20.38 -19.37 1.68
N THR A 166 -20.02 -18.61 0.65
CA THR A 166 -18.76 -18.78 -0.08
C THR A 166 -17.56 -18.50 0.82
N CYS A 167 -17.60 -17.41 1.59
CA CYS A 167 -16.52 -17.06 2.52
C CYS A 167 -16.34 -18.13 3.59
N LYS A 168 -17.43 -18.62 4.19
CA LYS A 168 -17.37 -19.72 5.17
C LYS A 168 -16.79 -20.99 4.57
N ASN A 169 -17.21 -21.37 3.36
CA ASN A 169 -16.66 -22.54 2.67
C ASN A 169 -15.15 -22.39 2.42
N PHE A 170 -14.72 -21.27 1.85
CA PHE A 170 -13.31 -20.99 1.58
C PHE A 170 -12.48 -21.02 2.87
N GLN A 171 -12.97 -20.40 3.95
CA GLN A 171 -12.32 -20.40 5.25
C GLN A 171 -12.15 -21.82 5.82
N ILE A 172 -13.18 -22.66 5.73
CA ILE A 172 -13.12 -24.03 6.24
C ILE A 172 -12.11 -24.86 5.43
N LEU A 173 -12.03 -24.68 4.10
CA LEU A 173 -11.04 -25.33 3.25
C LEU A 173 -9.61 -24.86 3.55
N CYS A 174 -9.39 -23.55 3.77
CA CYS A 174 -8.10 -23.03 4.20
C CYS A 174 -7.63 -23.61 5.54
N THR A 175 -8.57 -23.79 6.49
CA THR A 175 -8.25 -24.34 7.83
C THR A 175 -8.19 -25.87 7.88
N GLY A 176 -8.59 -26.55 6.80
CA GLY A 176 -8.69 -28.00 6.73
C GLY A 176 -9.74 -28.63 7.65
N LYS A 177 -10.73 -27.84 8.09
CA LYS A 177 -11.79 -28.28 9.02
C LYS A 177 -12.99 -28.91 8.31
N ALA A 178 -13.00 -28.99 6.97
CA ALA A 178 -14.14 -29.52 6.21
C ALA A 178 -14.27 -31.05 6.30
N GLY A 179 -13.25 -31.76 6.80
CA GLY A 179 -13.27 -33.22 6.89
C GLY A 179 -13.01 -33.86 5.53
N PHE A 180 -13.84 -34.83 5.15
CA PHE A 180 -13.70 -35.63 3.93
C PHE A 180 -14.93 -35.52 3.05
N SER A 181 -14.75 -35.62 1.73
CA SER A 181 -15.82 -35.81 0.76
C SER A 181 -16.46 -37.20 0.92
N GLN A 182 -17.57 -37.43 0.21
CA GLN A 182 -18.20 -38.77 0.13
C GLN A 182 -17.26 -39.80 -0.53
N SER A 183 -16.35 -39.37 -1.40
CA SER A 183 -15.32 -40.21 -2.02
C SER A 183 -14.08 -40.43 -1.14
N GLY A 184 -14.09 -39.94 0.12
CA GLY A 184 -12.98 -40.13 1.06
C GLY A 184 -11.83 -39.14 0.89
N ILE A 185 -12.02 -38.06 0.12
CA ILE A 185 -10.97 -37.08 -0.18
C ILE A 185 -10.98 -36.00 0.89
N LYS A 186 -9.81 -35.68 1.44
CA LYS A 186 -9.68 -34.64 2.46
C LYS A 186 -9.94 -33.26 1.85
N LEU A 187 -10.86 -32.50 2.43
CA LEU A 187 -11.31 -31.21 1.91
C LEU A 187 -10.47 -30.07 2.50
N HIS A 188 -9.33 -29.75 1.87
CA HIS A 188 -8.46 -28.65 2.27
C HIS A 188 -7.58 -28.15 1.11
N TYR A 189 -7.00 -26.96 1.25
CA TYR A 189 -6.10 -26.39 0.23
C TYR A 189 -4.61 -26.74 0.42
N THR A 190 -4.21 -27.31 1.56
CA THR A 190 -2.80 -27.65 1.78
C THR A 190 -2.36 -28.72 0.77
N GLY A 191 -1.28 -28.47 0.04
CA GLY A 191 -0.80 -29.36 -1.01
C GLY A 191 -1.55 -29.25 -2.34
N SER A 192 -2.59 -28.42 -2.42
CA SER A 192 -3.18 -28.04 -3.72
C SER A 192 -2.21 -27.18 -4.52
N ILE A 193 -2.27 -27.30 -5.85
CA ILE A 193 -1.46 -26.49 -6.76
C ILE A 193 -2.31 -25.45 -7.50
N PHE A 194 -1.64 -24.49 -8.14
CA PHE A 194 -2.24 -23.65 -9.18
C PHE A 194 -2.17 -24.39 -10.52
N HIS A 195 -3.21 -25.11 -10.91
CA HIS A 195 -3.25 -25.87 -12.16
C HIS A 195 -3.37 -25.00 -13.41
N ARG A 196 -3.69 -23.71 -13.25
CA ARG A 196 -3.76 -22.76 -14.37
C ARG A 196 -3.19 -21.41 -14.01
N VAL A 197 -2.23 -20.96 -14.82
CA VAL A 197 -1.62 -19.63 -14.73
C VAL A 197 -1.77 -18.93 -16.09
N VAL A 198 -2.59 -17.89 -16.13
CA VAL A 198 -2.76 -17.06 -17.33
C VAL A 198 -1.93 -15.80 -17.17
N ARG A 199 -0.89 -15.63 -18.01
CA ARG A 199 -0.06 -14.42 -18.00
C ARG A 199 -0.92 -13.18 -18.22
N ASN A 200 -0.73 -12.16 -17.39
CA ASN A 200 -1.52 -10.92 -17.40
C ASN A 200 -3.04 -11.15 -17.23
N GLY A 201 -3.42 -12.28 -16.62
CA GLY A 201 -4.81 -12.63 -16.34
C GLY A 201 -4.97 -13.05 -14.89
N TRP A 202 -5.28 -14.32 -14.67
CA TRP A 202 -5.52 -14.87 -13.33
C TRP A 202 -4.74 -16.15 -13.10
N VAL A 203 -4.60 -16.48 -11.82
CA VAL A 203 -4.22 -17.81 -11.36
C VAL A 203 -5.47 -18.53 -10.88
N GLN A 204 -5.54 -19.83 -11.14
CA GLN A 204 -6.60 -20.69 -10.64
C GLN A 204 -5.95 -21.92 -10.01
N GLY A 205 -6.40 -22.23 -8.80
CA GLY A 205 -5.96 -23.38 -8.04
C GLY A 205 -7.10 -23.89 -7.16
N GLY A 206 -6.77 -24.88 -6.34
CA GLY A 206 -7.76 -25.64 -5.59
C GLY A 206 -8.33 -26.76 -6.47
N GLY A 207 -8.26 -27.97 -5.94
CA GLY A 207 -8.56 -29.19 -6.67
C GLY A 207 -7.49 -30.25 -6.43
N GLU A 208 -7.85 -31.50 -6.67
CA GLU A 208 -6.92 -32.61 -6.63
C GLU A 208 -6.01 -32.57 -7.85
N PHE A 209 -4.73 -32.85 -7.61
CA PHE A 209 -3.82 -33.34 -8.64
C PHE A 209 -3.74 -34.86 -8.49
N GLU A 210 -4.86 -35.56 -8.70
CA GLU A 210 -4.80 -37.02 -8.87
C GLU A 210 -4.24 -37.32 -10.27
N THR A 211 -3.05 -37.93 -10.28
CA THR A 211 -2.35 -38.61 -11.40
C THR A 211 -1.60 -37.77 -12.45
N LEU A 212 -0.32 -37.47 -12.16
CA LEU A 212 0.77 -37.54 -13.16
C LEU A 212 1.88 -38.55 -12.79
N ASN A 213 1.63 -39.45 -11.84
CA ASN A 213 2.49 -40.62 -11.59
C ASN A 213 1.71 -41.93 -11.79
N THR A 214 1.08 -42.08 -12.94
CA THR A 214 0.67 -43.40 -13.44
C THR A 214 1.64 -43.81 -14.55
N THR A 215 2.48 -44.79 -14.18
CA THR A 215 3.45 -45.60 -14.96
C THR A 215 4.64 -44.88 -15.59
#